data_AF-A0A1M5QZ62-F1
#
_entry.id   AF-A0A1M5QZ62-F1
#
_cell.length_a   1.000
_cell.length_b   1.000
_cell.length_c   1.000
_cell.angle_alpha   90.00
_cell.angle_beta   90.00
_cell.angle_gamma   90.00
#
_symmetry.space_group_name_H-M   'P 1'
#
loop_
_entity.id
_entity.type
_entity.pdbx_description
1 polymer ?
#
loop_
_entity_poly.entity_id
_entity_poly.type
_entity_poly.pdbx_seq_one_letter_code
_entity_poly.pdbx_strand_id
1 'polypeptide(L)'
;MLLKPNMNWKANQGIQTPTVMANVSEEREFVQIDFYVEEPLDCFRAEVMEDGGHSWEDSCVEVFLQNPANAEEYFNFEVTSRGALLAARGKGRENRTVLSEVALSQIARTKQLASIIGEFISWGISLRIPASIFGLDAFEGGHLRGNLYKCADKAKTPHYLSAFPIDTEKPDFHRPEFFQELA
;
A
#
# COMPACT_ATOMS: atom_id res chain seq x y z
N MET A 1 11.48 -3.70 -5.54
CA MET A 1 10.98 -4.68 -4.54
C MET A 1 9.86 -5.53 -5.12
N LEU A 2 9.93 -6.86 -5.02
CA LEU A 2 8.85 -7.76 -5.45
C LEU A 2 7.99 -8.15 -4.24
N LEU A 3 6.68 -7.92 -4.31
CA LEU A 3 5.75 -8.38 -3.26
C LEU A 3 5.42 -9.86 -3.48
N LYS A 4 5.36 -10.63 -2.40
CA LYS A 4 5.11 -12.07 -2.44
C LYS A 4 3.88 -12.43 -1.62
N PRO A 5 3.08 -13.42 -2.07
CA PRO A 5 1.97 -13.93 -1.27
C PRO A 5 2.51 -14.67 -0.05
N ASN A 6 1.86 -14.47 1.09
CA ASN A 6 2.09 -15.31 2.24
C ASN A 6 1.30 -16.61 2.10
N MET A 7 1.99 -17.71 1.80
CA MET A 7 1.35 -19.01 1.56
C MET A 7 0.81 -19.68 2.82
N ASN A 8 1.11 -19.17 4.02
CA ASN A 8 0.50 -19.63 5.26
C ASN A 8 -0.96 -19.18 5.39
N TRP A 9 -1.37 -18.12 4.67
CA TRP A 9 -2.74 -17.67 4.67
C TRP A 9 -3.57 -18.42 3.63
N LYS A 10 -4.65 -19.07 4.09
CA LYS A 10 -5.54 -19.89 3.25
C LYS A 10 -6.04 -19.16 1.99
N ALA A 11 -6.26 -17.85 2.07
CA ALA A 11 -6.73 -17.05 0.94
C ALA A 11 -5.74 -17.05 -0.25
N ASN A 12 -4.44 -17.22 0.00
CA ASN A 12 -3.42 -17.25 -1.06
C ASN A 12 -3.20 -18.66 -1.65
N GLN A 13 -3.83 -19.71 -1.10
CA GLN A 13 -3.57 -21.09 -1.50
C GLN A 13 -4.45 -21.52 -2.66
N GLY A 14 -3.88 -22.25 -3.62
CA GLY A 14 -4.63 -22.83 -4.75
C GLY A 14 -5.14 -21.82 -5.78
N ILE A 15 -4.65 -20.59 -5.73
CA ILE A 15 -5.00 -19.51 -6.64
C ILE A 15 -3.77 -19.01 -7.39
N GLN A 16 -3.99 -18.40 -8.55
CA GLN A 16 -2.97 -17.57 -9.17
C GLN A 16 -3.02 -16.18 -8.54
N THR A 17 -1.92 -15.75 -7.93
CA THR A 17 -1.83 -14.44 -7.25
C THR A 17 -1.30 -13.36 -8.21
N PRO A 18 -1.56 -12.07 -7.91
CA PRO A 18 -0.91 -10.97 -8.62
C PRO A 18 0.61 -11.04 -8.60
N THR A 19 1.23 -10.41 -9.60
CA THR A 19 2.64 -10.01 -9.59
C THR A 19 2.70 -8.51 -9.35
N VAL A 20 3.43 -8.09 -8.30
CA VAL A 20 3.55 -6.65 -7.97
C VAL A 20 5.00 -6.28 -7.76
N MET A 21 5.47 -5.33 -8.56
CA MET A 21 6.76 -4.67 -8.38
C MET A 21 6.54 -3.29 -7.78
N ALA A 22 7.34 -2.94 -6.78
CA ALA A 22 7.34 -1.61 -6.18
C ALA A 22 8.76 -1.04 -6.18
N ASN A 23 8.92 0.23 -6.55
CA ASN A 23 10.17 0.98 -6.38
C ASN A 23 9.96 2.07 -5.35
N VAL A 24 10.93 2.27 -4.47
CA VAL A 24 10.92 3.34 -3.46
C VAL A 24 12.08 4.28 -3.75
N SER A 25 11.82 5.58 -3.74
CA SER A 25 12.85 6.61 -3.83
C SER A 25 12.58 7.68 -2.77
N GLU A 26 13.56 7.91 -1.91
CA GLU A 26 13.53 8.95 -0.90
C GLU A 26 14.26 10.19 -1.43
N GLU A 27 13.56 11.32 -1.40
CA GLU A 27 14.10 12.64 -1.71
C GLU A 27 13.88 13.55 -0.49
N ARG A 28 14.58 14.68 -0.42
CA ARG A 28 14.47 15.58 0.74
C ARG A 28 13.04 16.05 1.01
N GLU A 29 12.26 16.32 -0.03
CA GLU A 29 10.92 16.90 0.13
C GLU A 29 9.80 15.85 0.18
N PHE A 30 10.06 14.63 -0.28
CA PHE A 30 9.05 13.59 -0.42
C PHE A 30 9.67 12.20 -0.48
N VAL A 31 8.90 11.18 -0.10
CA VAL A 31 9.14 9.80 -0.52
C VAL A 31 8.21 9.48 -1.68
N GLN A 32 8.73 8.83 -2.72
CA GLN A 32 7.94 8.32 -3.82
C GLN A 32 7.96 6.80 -3.84
N ILE A 33 6.78 6.21 -4.08
CA ILE A 33 6.59 4.77 -4.24
C ILE A 33 5.84 4.53 -5.54
N ASP A 34 6.47 3.79 -6.45
CA ASP A 34 5.92 3.42 -7.75
C ASP A 34 5.55 1.95 -7.75
N PHE A 35 4.27 1.63 -7.93
CA PHE A 35 3.77 0.27 -8.07
C PHE A 35 3.41 -0.05 -9.51
N TYR A 36 3.79 -1.25 -9.93
CA TYR A 36 3.35 -1.90 -11.16
C TYR A 36 2.70 -3.23 -10.80
N VAL A 37 1.45 -3.40 -11.21
CA VAL A 37 0.64 -4.56 -10.88
C VAL A 37 0.22 -5.26 -12.15
N GLU A 38 0.37 -6.58 -12.16
CA GLU A 38 -0.29 -7.48 -13.09
C GLU A 38 -1.08 -8.49 -12.26
N GLU A 39 -2.40 -8.50 -12.39
CA GLU A 39 -3.26 -9.42 -11.64
C GLU A 39 -4.24 -10.16 -12.54
N PRO A 40 -4.57 -11.43 -12.23
CA PRO A 40 -5.61 -12.16 -12.96
C PRO A 40 -6.95 -11.40 -12.97
N LEU A 41 -7.76 -11.59 -14.01
CA LEU A 41 -9.08 -10.92 -14.11
C LEU A 41 -9.95 -11.11 -12.86
N ASP A 42 -9.93 -12.31 -12.26
CA ASP A 42 -10.71 -12.62 -11.06
C ASP A 42 -10.13 -11.99 -9.77
N CYS A 43 -8.91 -11.47 -9.80
CA CYS A 43 -8.30 -10.72 -8.70
C CYS A 43 -8.62 -9.22 -8.77
N PHE A 44 -9.04 -8.71 -9.93
CA PHE A 44 -9.27 -7.29 -10.13
C PHE A 44 -10.65 -6.83 -9.64
N ARG A 45 -10.68 -5.70 -8.92
CA ARG A 45 -11.92 -4.99 -8.55
C ARG A 45 -11.68 -3.48 -8.45
N ALA A 46 -12.68 -2.68 -8.84
CA ALA A 46 -12.53 -1.22 -8.96
C ALA A 46 -13.85 -0.45 -8.68
N GLU A 47 -14.49 -0.68 -7.53
CA GLU A 47 -15.78 -0.08 -7.14
C GLU A 47 -15.66 1.18 -6.26
N VAL A 48 -14.55 1.35 -5.54
CA VAL A 48 -14.32 2.49 -4.64
C VAL A 48 -14.05 3.75 -5.47
N MET A 49 -14.86 4.79 -5.24
CA MET A 49 -14.89 6.00 -6.05
C MET A 49 -14.12 7.18 -5.44
N GLU A 50 -14.02 7.24 -4.12
CA GLU A 50 -13.66 8.44 -3.37
C GLU A 50 -12.60 8.15 -2.30
N ASP A 51 -11.82 9.18 -1.97
CA ASP A 51 -10.86 9.14 -0.87
C ASP A 51 -11.58 8.87 0.46
N GLY A 52 -10.92 8.17 1.38
CA GLY A 52 -11.50 7.74 2.65
C GLY A 52 -12.45 6.54 2.56
N GLY A 53 -12.74 6.04 1.36
CA GLY A 53 -13.50 4.81 1.16
C GLY A 53 -12.76 3.55 1.63
N HIS A 54 -13.46 2.41 1.63
CA HIS A 54 -12.89 1.10 2.00
C HIS A 54 -11.97 0.56 0.91
N SER A 55 -10.78 1.16 0.77
CA SER A 55 -9.86 0.89 -0.33
C SER A 55 -9.43 -0.57 -0.43
N TRP A 56 -9.23 -1.25 0.72
CA TRP A 56 -8.83 -2.65 0.83
C TRP A 56 -9.83 -3.65 0.23
N GLU A 57 -11.07 -3.22 -0.04
CA GLU A 57 -12.08 -4.05 -0.72
C GLU A 57 -11.80 -4.19 -2.22
N ASP A 58 -11.05 -3.26 -2.81
CA ASP A 58 -10.69 -3.17 -4.23
C ASP A 58 -9.28 -3.65 -4.52
N SER A 59 -8.90 -3.70 -5.81
CA SER A 59 -7.50 -3.80 -6.23
C SER A 59 -6.70 -2.64 -5.64
N CYS A 60 -6.04 -2.90 -4.51
CA CYS A 60 -5.41 -1.88 -3.67
C CYS A 60 -3.95 -2.23 -3.39
N VAL A 61 -3.06 -1.25 -3.58
CA VAL A 61 -1.70 -1.32 -3.04
C VAL A 61 -1.59 -0.41 -1.84
N GLU A 62 -0.78 -0.81 -0.87
CA GLU A 62 -0.67 -0.10 0.38
C GLU A 62 0.80 0.17 0.73
N VAL A 63 1.05 1.34 1.32
CA VAL A 63 2.35 1.77 1.82
C VAL A 63 2.20 1.99 3.32
N PHE A 64 2.99 1.26 4.11
CA PHE A 64 3.04 1.45 5.55
C PHE A 64 4.44 1.91 5.94
N LEU A 65 4.52 3.03 6.65
CA LEU A 65 5.78 3.65 7.05
C LEU A 65 5.74 3.97 8.53
N GLN A 66 6.72 3.49 9.29
CA GLN A 66 6.98 4.00 10.63
C GLN A 66 7.24 5.51 10.53
N ASN A 67 6.63 6.29 11.42
CA ASN A 67 6.80 7.74 11.34
C ASN A 67 8.25 8.11 11.69
N PRO A 68 9.02 8.71 10.76
CA PRO A 68 10.40 9.11 11.01
C PRO A 68 10.53 10.19 12.10
N ALA A 69 9.49 11.01 12.32
CA ALA A 69 9.45 12.00 13.39
C ALA A 69 9.03 11.41 14.75
N ASN A 70 8.35 10.26 14.76
CA ASN A 70 7.85 9.62 15.97
C ASN A 70 7.69 8.10 15.79
N ALA A 71 8.72 7.35 16.19
CA ALA A 71 8.75 5.90 16.01
C ALA A 71 7.65 5.12 16.76
N GLU A 72 6.90 5.75 17.69
CA GLU A 72 5.76 5.10 18.37
C GLU A 72 4.52 4.94 17.48
N GLU A 73 4.45 5.65 16.35
CA GLU A 73 3.35 5.55 15.40
C GLU A 73 3.84 5.18 13.99
N TYR A 74 2.90 4.80 13.15
CA TYR A 74 3.12 4.59 11.72
C TYR A 74 1.96 5.20 10.94
N PHE A 75 2.21 5.40 9.65
CA PHE A 75 1.22 5.80 8.66
C PHE A 75 0.89 4.61 7.77
N ASN A 76 -0.38 4.49 7.38
CA ASN A 76 -0.80 3.68 6.25
C ASN A 76 -1.33 4.59 5.16
N PHE A 77 -1.01 4.28 3.91
CA PHE A 77 -1.52 4.89 2.70
C PHE A 77 -2.00 3.77 1.79
N GLU A 78 -3.31 3.65 1.61
CA GLU A 78 -3.95 2.58 0.86
C GLU A 78 -4.58 3.20 -0.38
N VAL A 79 -4.13 2.79 -1.56
CA VAL A 79 -4.54 3.40 -2.83
C VAL A 79 -5.05 2.34 -3.80
N THR A 80 -6.28 2.55 -4.28
CA THR A 80 -6.91 1.64 -5.25
C THR A 80 -6.31 1.84 -6.64
N SER A 81 -6.57 0.90 -7.55
CA SER A 81 -6.25 1.00 -8.99
C SER A 81 -6.89 2.24 -9.66
N ARG A 82 -7.95 2.79 -9.04
CA ARG A 82 -8.61 4.03 -9.47
C ARG A 82 -8.01 5.27 -8.82
N GLY A 83 -7.06 5.13 -7.91
CA GLY A 83 -6.38 6.21 -7.21
C GLY A 83 -7.16 6.82 -6.04
N ALA A 84 -8.24 6.17 -5.58
CA ALA A 84 -8.89 6.55 -4.33
C ALA A 84 -7.96 6.21 -3.17
N LEU A 85 -7.72 7.18 -2.29
CA LEU A 85 -6.72 7.11 -1.22
C LEU A 85 -7.41 7.09 0.15
N LEU A 86 -7.06 6.11 0.97
CA LEU A 86 -7.25 6.17 2.41
C LEU A 86 -5.89 6.33 3.07
N ALA A 87 -5.72 7.29 3.96
CA ALA A 87 -4.52 7.39 4.77
C ALA A 87 -4.84 7.69 6.23
N ALA A 88 -4.12 7.05 7.14
CA ALA A 88 -4.25 7.26 8.57
C ALA A 88 -2.90 7.12 9.27
N ARG A 89 -2.82 7.62 10.52
CA ARG A 89 -1.64 7.46 11.38
C ARG A 89 -2.01 7.06 12.79
N GLY A 90 -1.16 6.30 13.47
CA GLY A 90 -1.35 5.95 14.87
C GLY A 90 -0.48 4.78 15.35
N LYS A 91 -0.70 4.35 16.60
CA LYS A 91 0.15 3.35 17.26
C LYS A 91 -0.18 1.88 16.88
N GLY A 92 -1.36 1.66 16.31
CA GLY A 92 -1.88 0.31 16.04
C GLY A 92 -3.28 0.39 15.44
N ARG A 93 -3.79 -0.71 14.87
CA ARG A 93 -5.05 -0.77 14.10
C ARG A 93 -6.21 0.04 14.71
N GLU A 94 -6.44 -0.13 16.01
CA GLU A 94 -7.55 0.45 16.79
C GLU A 94 -7.36 1.92 17.19
N ASN A 95 -6.12 2.44 17.14
CA ASN A 95 -5.76 3.77 17.64
C ASN A 95 -5.17 4.64 16.52
N ARG A 96 -5.86 4.69 15.37
CA ARG A 96 -5.46 5.51 14.22
C ARG A 96 -6.43 6.64 13.96
N THR A 97 -5.88 7.75 13.50
CA THR A 97 -6.62 8.92 13.05
C THR A 97 -6.45 9.05 11.54
N VAL A 98 -7.57 9.08 10.81
CA VAL A 98 -7.59 9.33 9.36
C VAL A 98 -7.03 10.73 9.09
N LEU A 99 -6.19 10.86 8.06
CA LEU A 99 -5.66 12.15 7.65
C LEU A 99 -6.77 13.04 7.08
N SER A 100 -6.68 14.35 7.32
CA SER A 100 -7.66 15.30 6.79
C SER A 100 -7.59 15.38 5.26
N GLU A 101 -8.68 15.81 4.62
CA GLU A 101 -8.71 16.06 3.17
C GLU A 101 -7.59 17.02 2.70
N VAL A 102 -7.24 18.00 3.54
CA VAL A 102 -6.13 18.94 3.28
C VAL A 102 -4.78 18.22 3.27
N ALA A 103 -4.59 17.20 4.11
CA ALA A 103 -3.38 16.37 4.08
C ALA A 103 -3.40 15.39 2.89
N LEU A 104 -4.54 14.75 2.61
CA LEU A 104 -4.68 13.84 1.47
C LEU A 104 -4.43 14.55 0.13
N SER A 105 -4.85 15.81 -0.01
CA SER A 105 -4.63 16.59 -1.24
C SER A 105 -3.17 16.98 -1.49
N GLN A 106 -2.30 16.91 -0.48
CA GLN A 106 -0.85 17.11 -0.64
C GLN A 106 -0.14 15.86 -1.20
N ILE A 107 -0.78 14.69 -1.14
CA ILE A 107 -0.22 13.43 -1.62
C ILE A 107 -0.54 13.30 -3.12
N ALA A 108 0.49 13.50 -3.94
CA ALA A 108 0.32 13.41 -5.38
C ALA A 108 0.22 11.95 -5.83
N ARG A 109 -0.70 11.70 -6.77
CA ARG A 109 -1.05 10.37 -7.29
C ARG A 109 -0.99 10.41 -8.81
N THR A 110 -0.17 9.55 -9.40
CA THR A 110 -0.15 9.35 -10.87
C THR A 110 -0.55 7.93 -11.19
N LYS A 111 -1.51 7.75 -12.09
CA LYS A 111 -2.12 6.45 -12.40
C LYS A 111 -1.71 6.03 -13.81
N GLN A 112 -1.30 4.78 -13.95
CA GLN A 112 -1.38 4.06 -15.21
C GLN A 112 -2.72 3.32 -15.24
N LEU A 113 -3.57 3.67 -16.20
CA LEU A 113 -4.91 3.10 -16.31
C LEU A 113 -4.85 1.59 -16.50
N ALA A 114 -5.79 0.91 -15.88
CA ALA A 114 -5.97 -0.53 -16.03
C ALA A 114 -6.20 -0.92 -17.49
N SER A 115 -5.47 -1.91 -17.95
CA SER A 115 -5.56 -2.46 -19.30
C SER A 115 -5.59 -3.98 -19.24
N ILE A 116 -6.48 -4.59 -20.02
CA ILE A 116 -6.59 -6.05 -20.12
C ILE A 116 -5.51 -6.56 -21.06
N ILE A 117 -4.74 -7.55 -20.61
CA ILE A 117 -3.68 -8.22 -21.36
C ILE A 117 -3.91 -9.73 -21.23
N GLY A 118 -4.58 -10.33 -22.21
CA GLY A 118 -4.99 -11.74 -22.14
C GLY A 118 -5.94 -11.99 -20.97
N GLU A 119 -5.55 -12.87 -20.04
CA GLU A 119 -6.31 -13.22 -18.84
C GLU A 119 -5.94 -12.36 -17.60
N PHE A 120 -5.16 -11.30 -17.81
CA PHE A 120 -4.66 -10.40 -16.76
C PHE A 120 -5.13 -8.97 -16.98
N ILE A 121 -5.05 -8.18 -15.92
CA ILE A 121 -5.14 -6.73 -15.94
C ILE A 121 -3.81 -6.17 -15.43
N SER A 122 -3.25 -5.24 -16.19
CA SER A 122 -2.08 -4.48 -15.81
C SER A 122 -2.45 -3.03 -15.49
N TRP A 123 -1.92 -2.52 -14.39
CA TRP A 123 -2.11 -1.13 -13.95
C TRP A 123 -0.92 -0.68 -13.09
N GLY A 124 -0.87 0.62 -12.79
CA GLY A 124 0.17 1.17 -11.94
C GLY A 124 -0.28 2.42 -11.20
N ILE A 125 0.39 2.68 -10.08
CA ILE A 125 0.15 3.88 -9.26
C ILE A 125 1.48 4.37 -8.69
N SER A 126 1.71 5.67 -8.81
CA SER A 126 2.79 6.37 -8.14
C SER A 126 2.19 7.20 -7.01
N LEU A 127 2.73 7.05 -5.81
CA LEU A 127 2.44 7.88 -4.64
C LEU A 127 3.64 8.73 -4.32
N ARG A 128 3.47 10.05 -4.30
CA ARG A 128 4.48 11.00 -3.82
C ARG A 128 3.96 11.63 -2.53
N ILE A 129 4.58 11.25 -1.42
CA ILE A 129 4.17 11.60 -0.06
C ILE A 129 5.14 12.64 0.50
N PRO A 130 4.71 13.89 0.68
CA PRO A 130 5.59 14.95 1.20
C PRO A 130 6.09 14.69 2.62
N ALA A 131 7.28 15.20 2.95
CA ALA A 131 7.86 15.16 4.29
C ALA A 131 6.92 15.77 5.36
N SER A 132 6.18 16.81 4.98
CA SER A 132 5.21 17.51 5.84
C SER A 132 4.08 16.61 6.35
N ILE A 133 3.74 15.53 5.64
CA ILE A 133 2.75 14.53 6.08
C ILE A 133 3.20 13.85 7.37
N PHE A 134 4.51 13.65 7.52
CA PHE A 134 5.14 13.05 8.70
C PHE A 134 5.47 14.09 9.79
N GLY A 135 5.16 15.37 9.55
CA GLY A 135 5.56 16.47 10.43
C GLY A 135 7.04 16.84 10.31
N LEU A 136 7.67 16.52 9.17
CA LEU A 136 9.06 16.86 8.88
C LEU A 136 9.16 18.05 7.91
N ASP A 137 10.20 18.86 8.07
CA ASP A 137 10.58 19.88 7.08
C ASP A 137 11.24 19.25 5.84
N ALA A 138 12.04 18.19 6.06
CA ALA A 138 12.67 17.40 5.01
C ALA A 138 13.05 16.01 5.54
N PHE A 139 13.16 15.05 4.63
CA PHE A 139 13.84 13.78 4.88
C PHE A 139 15.36 13.97 4.89
N GLU A 140 16.03 13.21 5.76
CA GLU A 140 17.50 13.23 5.92
C GLU A 140 18.19 12.05 5.20
N GLY A 141 17.41 11.14 4.60
CA GLY A 141 17.91 9.96 3.89
C GLY A 141 18.03 8.71 4.76
N GLY A 142 17.76 7.54 4.17
CA GLY A 142 18.36 6.26 4.55
C GLY A 142 17.71 5.50 5.71
N HIS A 143 16.50 5.88 6.13
CA HIS A 143 15.91 5.32 7.36
C HIS A 143 14.40 5.06 7.31
N LEU A 144 13.79 4.97 6.12
CA LEU A 144 12.37 4.64 6.01
C LEU A 144 12.13 3.16 6.31
N ARG A 145 11.64 2.90 7.51
CA ARG A 145 11.21 1.57 7.94
C ARG A 145 9.72 1.39 7.67
N GLY A 146 9.36 0.34 6.94
CA GLY A 146 7.99 0.12 6.51
C GLY A 146 7.76 -1.25 5.89
N ASN A 147 6.64 -1.38 5.21
CA ASN A 147 6.32 -2.52 4.35
C ASN A 147 5.31 -2.07 3.28
N LEU A 148 5.22 -2.82 2.19
CA LEU A 148 4.37 -2.53 1.05
C LEU A 148 3.46 -3.73 0.80
N TYR A 149 2.19 -3.48 0.48
CA TYR A 149 1.18 -4.53 0.39
C TYR A 149 0.36 -4.47 -0.90
N LYS A 150 -0.26 -5.60 -1.23
CA LYS A 150 -1.31 -5.71 -2.24
C LYS A 150 -2.44 -6.57 -1.68
N CYS A 151 -3.67 -6.08 -1.80
CA CYS A 151 -4.87 -6.83 -1.46
C CYS A 151 -6.04 -6.54 -2.41
N ALA A 152 -7.13 -7.29 -2.22
CA ALA A 152 -8.47 -7.00 -2.74
C ALA A 152 -9.51 -7.90 -2.04
N ASP A 153 -10.02 -7.49 -0.88
CA ASP A 153 -10.88 -8.33 -0.03
C ASP A 153 -12.19 -8.77 -0.70
N LYS A 154 -12.76 -7.92 -1.58
CA LYS A 154 -14.03 -8.21 -2.27
C LYS A 154 -13.85 -8.57 -3.73
N ALA A 155 -12.62 -8.77 -4.21
CA ALA A 155 -12.42 -9.38 -5.53
C ALA A 155 -13.00 -10.80 -5.55
N LYS A 156 -13.25 -11.34 -6.74
CA LYS A 156 -13.73 -12.72 -6.89
C LYS A 156 -12.73 -13.72 -6.31
N THR A 157 -11.43 -13.41 -6.40
CA THR A 157 -10.33 -14.14 -5.76
C THR A 157 -9.55 -13.20 -4.83
N PRO A 158 -9.89 -13.14 -3.54
CA PRO A 158 -9.14 -12.37 -2.55
C PRO A 158 -7.72 -12.89 -2.36
N HIS A 159 -6.77 -11.99 -2.12
CA HIS A 159 -5.35 -12.30 -2.01
C HIS A 159 -4.63 -11.25 -1.16
N TYR A 160 -3.47 -11.60 -0.62
CA TYR A 160 -2.71 -10.75 0.30
C TYR A 160 -1.20 -10.95 0.11
N LEU A 161 -0.52 -9.92 -0.36
CA LEU A 161 0.91 -9.95 -0.64
C LEU A 161 1.62 -8.85 0.14
N SER A 162 2.89 -9.09 0.48
CA SER A 162 3.75 -8.12 1.15
C SER A 162 5.17 -8.12 0.58
N ALA A 163 5.87 -6.98 0.70
CA ALA A 163 7.28 -6.89 0.32
C ALA A 163 8.18 -7.61 1.33
N PHE A 164 7.86 -7.45 2.63
CA PHE A 164 8.49 -8.19 3.72
C PHE A 164 7.52 -9.16 4.38
N PRO A 165 7.97 -10.36 4.79
CA PRO A 165 7.10 -11.40 5.34
C PRO A 165 6.46 -10.97 6.67
N ILE A 166 5.23 -11.41 6.89
CA ILE A 166 4.46 -11.20 8.11
C ILE A 166 4.13 -12.57 8.71
N ASP A 167 4.51 -12.80 9.96
CA ASP A 167 4.27 -14.07 10.64
C ASP A 167 3.04 -13.99 11.54
N THR A 168 1.86 -14.09 10.92
CA THR A 168 0.56 -14.09 11.58
C THR A 168 -0.30 -15.24 11.06
N GLU A 169 -1.21 -15.74 11.91
CA GLU A 169 -2.11 -16.85 11.54
C GLU A 169 -3.03 -16.49 10.37
N LYS A 170 -3.46 -15.22 10.30
CA LYS A 170 -4.37 -14.68 9.28
C LYS A 170 -3.81 -13.38 8.71
N PRO A 171 -4.26 -12.96 7.51
CA PRO A 171 -3.85 -11.68 6.93
C PRO A 171 -4.03 -10.52 7.92
N ASP A 172 -2.93 -9.87 8.28
CA ASP A 172 -2.90 -8.72 9.17
C ASP A 172 -1.70 -7.84 8.86
N PHE A 173 -1.94 -6.75 8.12
CA PHE A 173 -0.89 -5.81 7.69
C PHE A 173 -0.51 -4.77 8.75
N HIS A 174 -1.33 -4.60 9.80
CA HIS A 174 -1.12 -3.62 10.86
C HIS A 174 -0.09 -4.08 11.91
N ARG A 175 1.09 -4.52 11.45
CA ARG A 175 2.11 -5.19 12.26
C ARG A 175 3.49 -4.52 12.14
N PRO A 176 3.69 -3.37 12.81
CA PRO A 176 4.93 -2.59 12.72
C PRO A 176 6.18 -3.33 13.21
N GLU A 177 6.03 -4.42 13.98
CA GLU A 177 7.13 -5.31 14.35
C GLU A 177 7.76 -6.02 13.13
N PHE A 178 7.03 -6.20 12.03
CA PHE A 178 7.54 -6.82 10.79
C PHE A 178 8.04 -5.80 9.75
N PHE A 179 7.96 -4.50 10.03
CA PHE A 179 8.54 -3.49 9.12
C PHE A 179 10.05 -3.67 9.00
N GLN A 180 10.57 -3.40 7.81
CA GLN A 180 12.01 -3.42 7.51
C GLN A 180 12.38 -2.16 6.73
N GLU A 181 13.69 -1.96 6.53
CA GLU A 181 14.20 -0.83 5.76
C GLU A 181 13.80 -0.97 4.29
N LEU A 182 13.17 0.08 3.75
CA LEU A 182 12.83 0.16 2.33
C LEU A 182 14.07 0.62 1.56
N ALA A 183 14.62 -0.28 0.74
CA ALA A 183 15.81 -0.07 -0.09
C ALA A 183 15.52 -0.32 -1.57
#